data_AF-A0A7Y0UW96-F1
#
_entry.id   AF-A0A7Y0UW96-F1
#
_cell.length_a   1.000
_cell.length_b   1.000
_cell.length_c   1.000
_cell.angle_alpha   90.00
_cell.angle_beta   90.00
_cell.angle_gamma   90.00
#
_symmetry.space_group_name_H-M   'P 1'
#
loop_
_entity.id
_entity.type
_entity.pdbx_description
1 polymer ?
#
loop_
_entity_poly.entity_id
_entity_poly.type
_entity_poly.pdbx_seq_one_letter_code
_entity_poly.pdbx_strand_id
1 'polypeptide(L)' 'MKLAKKQHRYIEEVFAVINRLANGETLEAKYQDHELSGKYKGTRECHIEPDWLLVYEIRR' A
#
# COMPACT_ATOMS: atom_id res chain seq x y z
N MET A 1 -7.29 -26.71 -1.92
CA MET A 1 -6.56 -25.73 -2.76
C MET A 1 -7.36 -24.43 -2.97
N LYS A 2 -7.64 -23.63 -1.93
CA LYS A 2 -8.34 -22.34 -2.08
C LYS A 2 -7.58 -21.13 -1.50
N LEU A 3 -6.54 -21.37 -0.69
CA LEU A 3 -5.77 -20.31 -0.03
C LEU A 3 -4.62 -19.76 -0.90
N ALA A 4 -3.97 -20.62 -1.70
CA ALA A 4 -2.80 -20.22 -2.50
C ALA A 4 -3.14 -19.24 -3.65
N LYS A 5 -4.32 -19.35 -4.26
CA LYS A 5 -4.75 -18.42 -5.33
C LYS A 5 -5.03 -17.01 -4.81
N LYS A 6 -5.44 -16.85 -3.54
CA LYS A 6 -5.73 -15.54 -2.94
C LYS A 6 -4.45 -14.75 -2.67
N GLN A 7 -3.34 -15.43 -2.35
CA GLN A 7 -2.04 -14.78 -2.10
C GLN A 7 -1.38 -14.24 -3.38
N HIS A 8 -1.52 -14.91 -4.52
CA HIS A 8 -0.86 -14.48 -5.75
C HIS A 8 -1.44 -13.16 -6.29
N ARG A 9 -2.78 -13.06 -6.31
CA ARG A 9 -3.49 -11.84 -6.73
C ARG A 9 -3.12 -10.64 -5.85
N TYR A 10 -2.91 -10.86 -4.57
CA TYR A 10 -2.58 -9.80 -3.62
C TYR A 10 -1.19 -9.19 -3.89
N ILE A 11 -0.20 -10.02 -4.21
CA ILE A 11 1.14 -9.55 -4.58
C ILE A 11 1.05 -8.63 -5.80
N GLU A 12 0.26 -8.99 -6.81
CA GLU A 12 0.06 -8.15 -8.00
C GLU A 12 -0.55 -6.77 -7.66
N GLU A 13 -1.53 -6.70 -6.75
CA GLU A 13 -2.12 -5.42 -6.32
C GLU A 13 -1.13 -4.57 -5.52
N VAL A 14 -0.35 -5.16 -4.61
CA VAL A 14 0.72 -4.45 -3.89
C VAL A 14 1.75 -3.90 -4.87
N PHE A 15 2.23 -4.72 -5.81
CA PHE A 15 3.20 -4.27 -6.81
C PHE A 15 2.63 -3.18 -7.71
N ALA A 16 1.35 -3.24 -8.07
CA ALA A 16 0.69 -2.17 -8.81
C ALA A 16 0.66 -0.86 -8.01
N VAL A 17 0.29 -0.91 -6.72
CA VAL A 17 0.31 0.25 -5.81
C VAL A 17 1.71 0.83 -5.67
N ILE A 18 2.73 -0.02 -5.45
CA ILE A 18 4.13 0.40 -5.34
C ILE A 18 4.61 1.07 -6.62
N ASN A 19 4.31 0.51 -7.80
CA ASN A 19 4.69 1.11 -9.07
C ASN A 19 4.06 2.50 -9.27
N ARG A 20 2.78 2.66 -8.91
CA ARG A 20 2.10 3.96 -8.97
C ARG A 20 2.75 4.97 -8.04
N LEU A 21 3.06 4.55 -6.80
CA LEU A 21 3.79 5.38 -5.84
C LEU A 21 5.19 5.76 -6.33
N ALA A 22 5.92 4.82 -6.92
CA ALA A 22 7.25 5.06 -7.48
C ALA A 22 7.22 6.02 -8.67
N ASN A 23 6.15 5.98 -9.47
CA ASN A 23 5.89 6.94 -10.55
C ASN A 23 5.39 8.31 -10.05
N GLY A 24 5.14 8.47 -8.75
CA GLY A 24 4.56 9.69 -8.19
C GLY A 24 3.07 9.89 -8.53
N GLU A 25 2.38 8.82 -8.94
CA GLU A 25 0.94 8.85 -9.16
C GLU A 25 0.17 8.93 -7.84
N THR A 26 -0.96 9.60 -7.86
CA THR A 26 -1.86 9.66 -6.71
C THR A 26 -2.59 8.32 -6.56
N LEU A 27 -2.54 7.75 -5.35
CA LEU A 27 -3.32 6.55 -5.04
C LEU A 27 -4.82 6.86 -5.02
N GLU A 28 -5.61 5.90 -5.46
CA GLU A 28 -7.07 5.97 -5.38
C GLU A 28 -7.53 6.02 -3.91
N ALA A 29 -8.62 6.74 -3.62
CA ALA A 29 -9.16 6.89 -2.27
C ALA A 29 -9.54 5.57 -1.57
N LYS A 30 -9.74 4.48 -2.34
CA LYS A 30 -9.98 3.13 -1.82
C LYS A 30 -8.85 2.63 -0.91
N TYR A 31 -7.64 3.11 -1.14
CA TYR A 31 -6.45 2.70 -0.42
C TYR A 31 -6.26 3.42 0.92
N GLN A 32 -7.12 4.39 1.27
CA GLN A 32 -7.07 5.12 2.54
C GLN A 32 -5.65 5.59 2.91
N ASP A 33 -4.88 6.05 1.92
CA ASP A 33 -3.53 6.56 2.11
C ASP A 33 -3.56 7.74 3.09
N HIS A 34 -2.85 7.59 4.20
CA HIS A 34 -2.75 8.62 5.22
C HIS A 34 -1.33 8.68 5.79
N GLU A 35 -0.91 9.88 6.18
CA GLU A 35 0.37 10.07 6.84
C GLU A 35 0.26 9.62 8.30
N LEU A 36 1.21 8.79 8.72
CA LEU A 36 1.34 8.40 10.12
C LEU A 36 1.92 9.56 10.92
N SER A 37 1.39 9.73 12.14
CA SER A 37 1.82 10.79 13.05
C SER A 37 2.66 10.26 14.21
N GLY A 38 3.25 11.16 14.99
CA GLY A 38 4.06 10.79 16.17
C GLY A 38 5.44 10.24 15.80
N LYS A 39 5.76 9.03 16.28
CA LYS A 39 7.08 8.39 16.06
C LYS A 39 7.33 8.02 14.59
N TYR A 40 6.24 7.85 13.82
CA TYR A 40 6.27 7.49 12.39
C TYR A 40 6.02 8.69 11.49
N LYS A 41 6.27 9.91 12.00
CA LYS A 41 6.10 11.15 11.23
C LYS A 41 6.98 11.12 9.97
N GLY A 42 6.35 11.20 8.81
CA GLY A 42 7.00 11.10 7.49
C GLY A 42 6.82 9.74 6.82
N THR A 43 6.25 8.76 7.53
CA THR A 43 5.81 7.49 6.94
C THR A 43 4.33 7.59 6.57
N ARG A 44 3.94 6.94 5.49
CA ARG A 44 2.54 6.84 5.03
C ARG A 44 2.06 5.41 5.16
N GLU A 45 0.77 5.24 5.41
CA GLU A 45 0.09 3.96 5.51
C GLU A 45 -1.06 3.90 4.51
N CYS A 46 -1.16 2.79 3.80
CA CYS A 46 -2.14 2.50 2.77
C CYS A 46 -2.80 1.14 3.04
N HIS A 47 -4.13 1.09 3.04
CA HIS A 47 -4.95 -0.11 3.25
C HIS A 47 -5.28 -0.72 1.90
N ILE A 48 -4.66 -1.86 1.58
CA ILE A 48 -4.94 -2.58 0.33
C ILE A 48 -6.15 -3.51 0.52
N GLU A 49 -6.23 -4.16 1.69
CA GLU A 49 -7.36 -4.99 2.12
C GLU A 49 -7.59 -4.78 3.63
N PRO A 50 -8.75 -5.19 4.20
CA PRO A 50 -9.03 -5.00 5.63
C PRO A 50 -7.97 -5.56 6.59
N ASP A 51 -7.28 -6.64 6.17
CA ASP A 51 -6.21 -7.28 6.94
C ASP A 51 -4.80 -6.96 6.43
N TRP A 52 -4.68 -6.10 5.41
CA TRP A 52 -3.40 -5.83 4.74
C TRP A 52 -3.11 -4.35 4.57
N LEU A 53 -2.04 -3.93 5.24
CA LEU A 53 -1.53 -2.57 5.21
C LEU A 53 -0.15 -2.52 4.56
N LEU A 54 0.05 -1.51 3.73
CA LEU A 54 1.33 -1.12 3.16
C LEU A 54 1.80 0.16 3.86
N VAL A 55 2.91 0.05 4.59
CA VAL A 55 3.57 1.19 5.23
C VAL A 55 4.81 1.54 4.42
N TYR A 56 4.92 2.78 3.95
CA TYR A 56 5.99 3.21 3.07
C TYR A 56 6.45 4.64 3.37
N GLU A 57 7.67 4.97 2.96
CA GLU A 57 8.25 6.30 3.12
C GLU A 57 8.70 6.79 1.74
N ILE A 58 8.27 8.00 1.34
CA ILE A 58 8.75 8.64 0.11
C ILE A 58 9.99 9.44 0.47
N ARG A 59 11.17 8.88 0.17
CA ARG A 59 12.44 9.60 0.26
C ARG A 59 12.73 10.23 -1.10
N ARG A 60 12.98 11.54 -1.14
CA ARG A 60 13.52 12.22 -2.32
C ARG A 60 15.02 12.00 -2.44
#